data_AF-A0A0Q4FZ25-F1
#
_entry.id   AF-A0A0Q4FZ25-F1
#
_cell.length_a   1.000
_cell.length_b   1.000
_cell.length_c   1.000
_cell.angle_alpha   90.00
_cell.angle_beta   90.00
_cell.angle_gamma   90.00
#
_symmetry.space_group_name_H-M   'P 1'
#
loop_
_entity.id
_entity.type
_entity.pdbx_description
1 polymer ?
#
loop_
_entity_poly.entity_id
_entity_poly.type
_entity_poly.pdbx_seq_one_letter_code
_entity_poly.pdbx_strand_id
1 'polypeptide(L)'
;MGGGFSTAFYLYPLAAWMAAFGTSEVAIRAFSLASTFVAIAILGVGIRRWFGRREAWLSAATALALPWNWIQGNMAWDPALVPLVVASGFWAFSRIVVPPVSNCGRRASLVLFPVLLLLLAYLYPPMRVTAPLLFLGAYVVFWHQKRIGIGELVATVLFCSALAVPLLQFMLQPEALVRARLLSVFHGASLAEGSRAFGANMLRLLAPTTLFLTGDPNLRHGTGFQGLLGLASLPPLLGLAAAAIRTFIGRRSKPQRHAVRMGFLLVVACTGWLASLAGAALTNEGQPHSLRSCAAWPFATIVLVVGWRCLLEAPLPRHVRRLAIAFFAIGTAGYAVHAARTYPTQAMEAFDTSARRQILSGQPTSDYSALARRYYETR
;
A
#
# COMPACT_ATOMS: atom_id res chain seq x y z
N MET A 1 -0.84 21.79 -0.22
CA MET A 1 -0.28 20.71 -1.06
C MET A 1 1.06 20.32 -0.47
N GLY A 2 1.32 19.04 -0.21
CA GLY A 2 2.64 18.61 0.28
C GLY A 2 3.69 18.97 -0.78
N GLY A 3 4.79 19.62 -0.38
CA GLY A 3 5.74 20.28 -1.28
C GLY A 3 6.57 19.34 -2.18
N GLY A 4 5.97 18.28 -2.75
CA GLY A 4 6.52 17.35 -3.73
C GLY A 4 6.20 17.76 -5.17
N PHE A 5 7.00 17.26 -6.11
CA PHE A 5 6.61 17.26 -7.51
C PHE A 5 5.43 16.31 -7.68
N SER A 6 4.24 16.84 -7.94
CA SER A 6 3.11 15.98 -8.33
C SER A 6 3.40 15.36 -9.68
N THR A 7 3.21 14.04 -9.77
CA THR A 7 3.62 13.29 -10.96
C THR A 7 2.52 13.34 -12.02
N ALA A 8 2.94 13.39 -13.29
CA ALA A 8 2.00 13.38 -14.43
C ALA A 8 1.05 12.17 -14.40
N PHE A 9 1.51 11.04 -13.86
CA PHE A 9 0.71 9.83 -13.68
C PHE A 9 -0.44 9.97 -12.67
N TYR A 10 -0.34 10.88 -11.71
CA TYR A 10 -1.46 11.26 -10.86
C TYR A 10 -2.29 12.39 -11.49
N LEU A 11 -1.61 13.40 -12.04
CA LEU A 11 -2.27 14.61 -12.53
C LEU A 11 -3.15 14.39 -13.76
N TYR A 12 -2.74 13.57 -14.74
CA TYR A 12 -3.55 13.35 -15.95
C TYR A 12 -4.85 12.57 -15.68
N PRO A 13 -4.84 11.44 -14.95
CA PRO A 13 -6.08 10.79 -14.57
C PRO A 13 -6.96 11.67 -13.67
N LEU A 14 -6.36 12.45 -12.78
CA LEU A 14 -7.10 13.40 -11.95
C LEU A 14 -7.73 14.52 -12.80
N ALA A 15 -7.02 15.05 -13.80
CA ALA A 15 -7.56 16.07 -14.70
C ALA A 15 -8.73 15.52 -15.53
N ALA A 16 -8.60 14.31 -16.06
CA ALA A 16 -9.70 13.63 -16.75
C ALA A 16 -10.91 13.40 -15.82
N TRP A 17 -10.66 13.02 -14.57
CA TRP A 17 -11.71 12.90 -13.55
C TRP A 17 -12.38 14.25 -13.25
N MET A 18 -11.60 15.31 -13.06
CA MET A 18 -12.14 16.65 -12.80
C MET A 18 -12.94 17.20 -13.99
N ALA A 19 -12.57 16.85 -15.22
CA ALA A 19 -13.33 17.22 -16.40
C ALA A 19 -14.73 16.55 -16.41
N ALA A 20 -14.85 15.34 -15.88
CA ALA A 20 -16.11 14.59 -15.83
C ALA A 20 -16.97 14.91 -14.60
N PHE A 21 -16.35 15.12 -13.43
CA PHE A 21 -17.04 15.21 -12.14
C PHE A 21 -16.90 16.59 -11.45
N GLY A 22 -16.22 17.54 -12.10
CA GLY A 22 -15.98 18.88 -11.58
C GLY A 22 -14.71 19.00 -10.74
N THR A 23 -14.39 20.23 -10.35
CA THR A 23 -13.12 20.58 -9.67
C THR A 23 -13.29 20.76 -8.15
N SER A 24 -14.46 20.43 -7.58
CA SER A 24 -14.71 20.57 -6.15
C SER A 24 -13.78 19.69 -5.30
N GLU A 25 -13.54 20.07 -4.04
CA GLU A 25 -12.71 19.26 -3.13
C GLU A 25 -13.26 17.83 -2.96
N VAL A 26 -14.59 17.70 -2.95
CA VAL A 26 -15.29 16.41 -2.88
C VAL A 26 -14.99 15.57 -4.13
N ALA A 27 -15.06 16.15 -5.32
CA ALA A 27 -14.76 15.44 -6.57
C ALA A 27 -13.31 14.95 -6.60
N ILE A 28 -12.35 15.77 -6.17
CA ILE A 28 -10.93 15.41 -6.13
C ILE A 28 -10.66 14.29 -5.10
N ARG A 29 -11.29 14.33 -3.91
CA ARG A 29 -11.18 13.24 -2.92
C ARG A 29 -11.87 11.96 -3.40
N ALA A 30 -12.98 12.07 -4.13
CA ALA A 30 -13.69 10.93 -4.68
C ALA A 30 -12.84 10.15 -5.70
N PHE A 31 -11.91 10.81 -6.41
CA PHE A 31 -10.94 10.14 -7.27
C PHE A 31 -10.03 9.16 -6.51
N SER A 32 -9.47 9.59 -5.37
CA SER A 32 -8.65 8.73 -4.50
C SER A 32 -9.46 7.55 -3.94
N LEU A 33 -10.72 7.81 -3.57
CA LEU A 33 -11.62 6.80 -3.03
C LEU A 33 -11.97 5.76 -4.10
N ALA A 34 -12.31 6.22 -5.32
CA ALA A 34 -12.58 5.34 -6.46
C ALA A 34 -11.36 4.47 -6.78
N SER A 35 -10.16 5.07 -6.82
CA SER A 35 -8.91 4.34 -7.03
C SER A 35 -8.66 3.28 -5.97
N THR A 36 -8.98 3.58 -4.71
CA THR A 36 -8.89 2.63 -3.59
C THR A 36 -9.89 1.47 -3.76
N PHE A 37 -11.15 1.74 -4.11
CA PHE A 37 -12.12 0.67 -4.36
C PHE A 37 -11.74 -0.21 -5.54
N VAL A 38 -11.20 0.37 -6.63
CA VAL A 38 -10.69 -0.42 -7.76
C VAL A 38 -9.49 -1.27 -7.32
N ALA A 39 -8.58 -0.74 -6.50
CA ALA A 39 -7.46 -1.51 -5.95
C ALA A 39 -7.96 -2.73 -5.15
N ILE A 40 -8.97 -2.53 -4.29
CA ILE A 40 -9.59 -3.60 -3.49
C ILE A 40 -10.23 -4.66 -4.40
N ALA A 41 -10.96 -4.24 -5.43
CA ALA A 41 -11.60 -5.14 -6.38
C ALA A 41 -10.57 -5.99 -7.15
N ILE A 42 -9.52 -5.36 -7.68
CA ILE A 42 -8.45 -6.04 -8.42
C ILE A 42 -7.69 -7.01 -7.51
N LEU A 43 -7.39 -6.60 -6.27
CA LEU A 43 -6.76 -7.47 -5.27
C LEU A 43 -7.61 -8.72 -5.00
N GLY A 44 -8.93 -8.54 -4.84
CA GLY A 44 -9.89 -9.63 -4.69
C GLY A 44 -9.90 -10.58 -5.90
N VAL A 45 -9.84 -10.04 -7.14
CA VAL A 45 -9.71 -10.86 -8.35
C VAL A 45 -8.39 -11.64 -8.38
N GLY A 46 -7.29 -11.03 -7.93
CA GLY A 46 -6.00 -11.69 -7.74
C GLY A 46 -6.12 -12.88 -6.78
N ILE A 47 -6.63 -12.64 -5.56
CA ILE A 47 -6.81 -13.65 -4.52
C ILE A 47 -7.79 -14.75 -4.94
N ARG A 48 -8.82 -14.43 -5.74
CA ARG A 48 -9.75 -15.42 -6.29
C ARG A 48 -9.02 -16.54 -7.02
N ARG A 49 -7.93 -16.22 -7.73
CA ARG A 49 -7.12 -17.23 -8.43
C ARG A 49 -6.44 -18.19 -7.45
N TRP A 50 -6.05 -17.71 -6.28
CA TRP A 50 -5.34 -18.48 -5.25
C TRP A 50 -6.25 -19.47 -4.53
N PHE A 51 -7.41 -19.01 -4.07
CA PHE A 51 -8.23 -19.77 -3.13
C PHE A 51 -9.71 -19.90 -3.53
N GLY A 52 -10.22 -19.01 -4.39
CA GLY A 52 -11.60 -19.02 -4.86
C GLY A 52 -12.41 -17.77 -4.49
N ARG A 53 -13.71 -17.81 -4.76
CA ARG A 53 -14.61 -16.65 -4.63
C ARG A 53 -14.78 -16.18 -3.17
N ARG A 54 -14.76 -17.11 -2.22
CA ARG A 54 -14.93 -16.80 -0.79
C ARG A 54 -13.80 -15.89 -0.30
N GLU A 55 -12.55 -16.25 -0.56
CA GLU A 55 -11.38 -15.48 -0.13
C GLU A 55 -11.25 -14.15 -0.87
N ALA A 56 -11.76 -14.06 -2.10
CA ALA A 56 -11.87 -12.79 -2.81
C ALA A 56 -12.78 -11.80 -2.04
N TRP A 57 -13.93 -12.26 -1.56
CA TRP A 57 -14.81 -11.44 -0.72
C TRP A 57 -14.21 -11.15 0.65
N LEU A 58 -13.52 -12.12 1.26
CA LEU A 58 -12.78 -11.87 2.50
C LEU A 58 -11.70 -10.80 2.31
N SER A 59 -11.03 -10.78 1.15
CA SER A 59 -10.08 -9.71 0.82
C SER A 59 -10.75 -8.36 0.72
N ALA A 60 -11.91 -8.28 0.07
CA ALA A 60 -12.64 -7.03 -0.03
C ALA A 60 -13.05 -6.52 1.36
N ALA A 61 -13.68 -7.37 2.16
CA ALA A 61 -14.09 -7.04 3.52
C ALA A 61 -12.90 -6.66 4.41
N THR A 62 -11.79 -7.40 4.33
CA THR A 62 -10.58 -7.13 5.11
C THR A 62 -9.96 -5.80 4.70
N ALA A 63 -9.79 -5.56 3.40
CA ALA A 63 -9.23 -4.30 2.92
C ALA A 63 -10.12 -3.12 3.33
N LEU A 64 -11.45 -3.23 3.18
CA LEU A 64 -12.38 -2.18 3.62
C LEU A 64 -12.37 -1.93 5.13
N ALA A 65 -11.84 -2.85 5.93
CA ALA A 65 -11.73 -2.68 7.38
C ALA A 65 -10.38 -2.12 7.84
N LEU A 66 -9.38 -2.01 6.97
CA LEU A 66 -8.03 -1.59 7.36
C LEU A 66 -7.95 -0.07 7.55
N PRO A 67 -7.60 0.44 8.74
CA PRO A 67 -7.33 1.86 8.95
C PRO A 67 -6.37 2.48 7.94
N TRP A 68 -5.36 1.71 7.51
CA TRP A 68 -4.33 2.16 6.58
C TRP A 68 -4.92 2.76 5.30
N ASN A 69 -5.88 2.08 4.66
CA ASN A 69 -6.40 2.53 3.38
C ASN A 69 -7.55 3.55 3.51
N TRP A 70 -8.19 3.67 4.68
CA TRP A 70 -9.24 4.67 4.90
C TRP A 70 -8.66 6.07 4.75
N ILE A 71 -7.60 6.36 5.48
CA ILE A 71 -6.98 7.68 5.52
C ILE A 71 -6.34 8.01 4.17
N GLN A 72 -5.65 7.04 3.56
CA GLN A 72 -5.03 7.22 2.26
C GLN A 72 -6.04 7.36 1.12
N GLY A 73 -7.12 6.58 1.15
CA GLY A 73 -8.16 6.61 0.12
C GLY A 73 -9.03 7.86 0.17
N ASN A 74 -9.12 8.53 1.32
CA ASN A 74 -9.91 9.76 1.48
C ASN A 74 -9.11 11.05 1.23
N MET A 75 -7.81 10.95 0.93
CA MET A 75 -6.95 12.10 0.67
C MET A 75 -6.51 12.19 -0.79
N ALA A 76 -6.60 13.40 -1.33
CA ALA A 76 -6.24 13.71 -2.71
C ALA A 76 -4.75 14.00 -2.85
N TRP A 77 -3.93 12.94 -2.85
CA TRP A 77 -2.49 13.02 -3.08
C TRP A 77 -2.01 11.93 -4.06
N ASP A 78 -0.84 12.15 -4.66
CA ASP A 78 -0.15 11.21 -5.55
C ASP A 78 -0.16 9.73 -5.09
N PRO A 79 0.04 9.41 -3.79
CA PRO A 79 0.08 8.02 -3.32
C PRO A 79 -1.24 7.27 -3.44
N ALA A 80 -2.37 7.94 -3.71
CA ALA A 80 -3.67 7.29 -3.82
C ALA A 80 -3.73 6.22 -4.94
N LEU A 81 -2.91 6.37 -5.98
CA LEU A 81 -2.82 5.39 -7.07
C LEU A 81 -1.84 4.24 -6.78
N VAL A 82 -0.97 4.36 -5.76
CA VAL A 82 0.05 3.34 -5.46
C VAL A 82 -0.59 1.97 -5.19
N PRO A 83 -1.61 1.85 -4.31
CA PRO A 83 -2.21 0.56 -4.03
C PRO A 83 -2.92 -0.06 -5.24
N LEU A 84 -3.48 0.76 -6.13
CA LEU A 84 -4.09 0.31 -7.36
C LEU A 84 -3.07 -0.35 -8.28
N VAL A 85 -1.91 0.28 -8.45
CA VAL A 85 -0.82 -0.25 -9.26
C VAL A 85 -0.23 -1.53 -8.64
N VAL A 86 -0.06 -1.55 -7.30
CA VAL A 86 0.41 -2.75 -6.57
C VAL A 86 -0.59 -3.91 -6.68
N ALA A 87 -1.89 -3.66 -6.49
CA ALA A 87 -2.93 -4.68 -6.63
C ALA A 87 -2.99 -5.23 -8.06
N SER A 88 -2.86 -4.36 -9.06
CA SER A 88 -2.78 -4.74 -10.47
C SER A 88 -1.54 -5.57 -10.78
N GLY A 89 -0.39 -5.21 -10.20
CA GLY A 89 0.85 -5.98 -10.28
C GLY A 89 0.67 -7.37 -9.65
N PHE A 90 0.08 -7.44 -8.46
CA PHE A 90 -0.23 -8.71 -7.82
C PHE A 90 -1.20 -9.58 -8.64
N TRP A 91 -2.21 -8.98 -9.28
CA TRP A 91 -3.11 -9.70 -10.18
C TRP A 91 -2.37 -10.27 -11.40
N ALA A 92 -1.52 -9.47 -12.06
CA ALA A 92 -0.70 -9.93 -13.19
C ALA A 92 0.29 -11.04 -12.76
N PHE A 93 0.97 -10.87 -11.64
CA PHE A 93 1.81 -11.89 -11.01
C PHE A 93 1.03 -13.18 -10.76
N SER A 94 -0.17 -13.07 -10.21
CA SER A 94 -1.04 -14.21 -9.94
C SER A 94 -1.43 -14.94 -11.23
N ARG A 95 -1.68 -14.24 -12.34
CA ARG A 95 -1.95 -14.88 -13.63
C ARG A 95 -0.76 -15.65 -14.19
N ILE A 96 0.46 -15.20 -13.93
CA ILE A 96 1.70 -15.88 -14.37
C ILE A 96 1.95 -17.14 -13.54
N VAL A 97 1.82 -17.04 -12.22
CA VAL A 97 2.20 -18.10 -11.28
C VAL A 97 1.11 -19.15 -11.10
N VAL A 98 -0.16 -18.76 -11.21
CA VAL A 98 -1.33 -19.63 -10.99
C VAL A 98 -2.02 -20.02 -12.30
N PRO A 99 -1.89 -21.30 -12.74
CA PRO A 99 -2.70 -21.85 -13.83
C PRO A 99 -4.17 -22.05 -13.41
N PRO A 100 -5.10 -22.21 -14.37
CA PRO A 100 -4.89 -22.15 -15.82
C PRO A 100 -4.97 -20.70 -16.35
N VAL A 101 -4.10 -20.38 -17.30
CA VAL A 101 -4.15 -19.14 -18.10
C VAL A 101 -3.74 -19.51 -19.53
N SER A 102 -4.43 -18.96 -20.53
CA SER A 102 -4.04 -19.13 -21.93
C SER A 102 -2.63 -18.56 -22.19
N ASN A 103 -1.88 -19.10 -23.15
CA ASN A 103 -0.53 -18.61 -23.46
C ASN A 103 -0.52 -17.11 -23.79
N CYS A 104 -1.50 -16.63 -24.55
CA CYS A 104 -1.68 -15.20 -24.82
C CYS A 104 -1.88 -14.40 -23.52
N GLY A 105 -2.76 -14.86 -22.64
CA GLY A 105 -2.99 -14.22 -21.35
C GLY A 105 -1.76 -14.18 -20.45
N ARG A 106 -0.94 -15.24 -20.47
CA ARG A 106 0.31 -15.30 -19.70
C ARG A 106 1.32 -14.29 -20.24
N ARG A 107 1.52 -14.25 -21.57
CA ARG A 107 2.43 -13.30 -22.22
C ARG A 107 2.00 -11.86 -21.99
N ALA A 108 0.70 -11.57 -22.09
CA ALA A 108 0.16 -10.25 -21.74
C ALA A 108 0.47 -9.87 -20.28
N SER A 109 0.33 -10.81 -19.34
CA SER A 109 0.71 -10.55 -17.94
C SER A 109 2.21 -10.38 -17.74
N LEU A 110 3.07 -11.07 -18.50
CA LEU A 110 4.53 -10.90 -18.47
C LEU A 110 4.98 -9.52 -18.96
N VAL A 111 4.20 -8.88 -19.84
CA VAL A 111 4.43 -7.49 -20.27
C VAL A 111 3.80 -6.49 -19.29
N LEU A 112 2.57 -6.76 -18.86
CA LEU A 112 1.82 -5.86 -17.99
C LEU A 112 2.46 -5.71 -16.60
N PHE A 113 2.89 -6.82 -16.00
CA PHE A 113 3.50 -6.83 -14.67
C PHE A 113 4.69 -5.86 -14.52
N PRO A 114 5.74 -5.93 -15.35
CA PRO A 114 6.87 -5.03 -15.24
C PRO A 114 6.53 -3.58 -15.60
N VAL A 115 5.61 -3.35 -16.54
CA VAL A 115 5.09 -2.00 -16.85
C VAL A 115 4.41 -1.38 -15.63
N LEU A 116 3.61 -2.16 -14.90
CA LEU A 116 2.96 -1.69 -13.67
C LEU A 116 4.00 -1.37 -12.58
N LEU A 117 5.05 -2.18 -12.43
CA LEU A 117 6.11 -1.86 -11.46
C LEU A 117 6.92 -0.64 -11.88
N LEU A 118 7.18 -0.45 -13.17
CA LEU A 118 7.83 0.77 -13.62
C LEU A 118 6.95 2.00 -13.39
N LEU A 119 5.65 1.91 -13.71
CA LEU A 119 4.65 2.93 -13.40
C LEU A 119 4.63 3.27 -11.91
N LEU A 120 4.74 2.27 -11.05
CA LEU A 120 4.84 2.45 -9.60
C LEU A 120 6.04 3.34 -9.22
N ALA A 121 7.20 3.15 -9.84
CA ALA A 121 8.40 3.98 -9.61
C ALA A 121 8.24 5.43 -10.11
N TYR A 122 7.51 5.63 -11.21
CA TYR A 122 7.18 6.96 -11.72
C TYR A 122 6.19 7.71 -10.82
N LEU A 123 5.25 6.99 -10.20
CA LEU A 123 4.11 7.58 -9.51
C LEU A 123 4.46 8.30 -8.21
N TYR A 124 5.37 7.73 -7.40
CA TYR A 124 5.64 8.28 -6.07
C TYR A 124 7.09 8.01 -5.62
N PRO A 125 7.84 9.00 -5.08
CA PRO A 125 9.29 8.84 -4.86
C PRO A 125 9.73 7.64 -4.01
N PRO A 126 9.08 7.29 -2.88
CA PRO A 126 9.45 6.09 -2.11
C PRO A 126 9.35 4.80 -2.93
N MET A 127 8.47 4.79 -3.94
CA MET A 127 8.26 3.62 -4.79
C MET A 127 9.41 3.35 -5.75
N ARG A 128 10.32 4.30 -5.94
CA ARG A 128 11.57 4.09 -6.72
C ARG A 128 12.47 3.04 -6.09
N VAL A 129 12.31 2.77 -4.79
CA VAL A 129 12.96 1.65 -4.09
C VAL A 129 12.08 0.41 -4.11
N THR A 130 10.79 0.55 -3.80
CA THR A 130 9.86 -0.58 -3.71
C THR A 130 9.69 -1.32 -5.04
N ALA A 131 9.54 -0.60 -6.16
CA ALA A 131 9.30 -1.20 -7.46
C ALA A 131 10.45 -2.13 -7.93
N PRO A 132 11.74 -1.73 -7.88
CA PRO A 132 12.85 -2.65 -8.17
C PRO A 132 12.88 -3.88 -7.27
N LEU A 133 12.61 -3.74 -5.97
CA LEU A 133 12.59 -4.88 -5.04
C LEU A 133 11.47 -5.88 -5.38
N LEU A 134 10.26 -5.37 -5.68
CA LEU A 134 9.15 -6.21 -6.13
C LEU A 134 9.44 -6.85 -7.49
N PHE A 135 10.09 -6.14 -8.40
CA PHE A 135 10.49 -6.64 -9.71
C PHE A 135 11.46 -7.82 -9.54
N LEU A 136 12.56 -7.61 -8.83
CA LEU A 136 13.57 -8.65 -8.59
C LEU A 136 12.96 -9.88 -7.90
N GLY A 137 12.19 -9.69 -6.83
CA GLY A 137 11.54 -10.78 -6.11
C GLY A 137 10.60 -11.61 -6.99
N ALA A 138 9.78 -10.94 -7.82
CA ALA A 138 8.86 -11.62 -8.72
C ALA A 138 9.57 -12.37 -9.86
N TYR A 139 10.63 -11.79 -10.44
CA TYR A 139 11.38 -12.45 -11.51
C TYR A 139 12.20 -13.64 -11.00
N VAL A 140 12.72 -13.59 -9.77
CA VAL A 140 13.30 -14.78 -9.10
C VAL A 140 12.27 -15.90 -8.99
N VAL A 141 11.03 -15.57 -8.60
CA VAL A 141 9.92 -16.54 -8.58
C VAL A 141 9.62 -17.07 -9.97
N PHE A 142 9.49 -16.20 -10.97
CA PHE A 142 9.16 -16.61 -12.34
C PHE A 142 10.22 -17.54 -12.92
N TRP A 143 11.49 -17.23 -12.69
CA TRP A 143 12.63 -18.04 -13.10
C TRP A 143 12.61 -19.42 -12.42
N HIS A 144 12.54 -19.44 -11.08
CA HIS A 144 12.56 -20.69 -10.30
C HIS A 144 11.38 -21.61 -10.63
N GLN A 145 10.20 -21.03 -10.92
CA GLN A 145 9.03 -21.80 -11.33
C GLN A 145 8.98 -22.10 -12.84
N LYS A 146 10.04 -21.78 -13.60
CA LYS A 146 10.12 -21.97 -15.06
C LYS A 146 8.93 -21.34 -15.80
N ARG A 147 8.47 -20.17 -15.33
CA ARG A 147 7.38 -19.39 -15.91
C ARG A 147 7.84 -18.38 -16.95
N ILE A 148 9.14 -18.10 -17.00
CA ILE A 148 9.77 -17.20 -17.96
C ILE A 148 11.02 -17.86 -18.54
N GLY A 149 11.20 -17.74 -19.86
CA GLY A 149 12.44 -18.15 -20.53
C GLY A 149 13.50 -17.05 -20.55
N ILE A 150 14.75 -17.38 -20.84
CA ILE A 150 15.84 -16.39 -20.91
C ILE A 150 15.59 -15.30 -21.97
N GLY A 151 15.02 -15.67 -23.13
CA GLY A 151 14.67 -14.69 -24.17
C GLY A 151 13.56 -13.73 -23.73
N GLU A 152 12.53 -14.23 -23.06
CA GLU A 152 11.46 -13.39 -22.49
C GLU A 152 12.00 -12.47 -21.39
N LEU A 153 12.94 -12.95 -20.57
CA LEU A 153 13.62 -12.15 -19.54
C LEU A 153 14.43 -11.01 -20.17
N VAL A 154 15.30 -11.31 -21.13
CA VAL A 154 16.12 -10.32 -21.84
C VAL A 154 15.25 -9.27 -22.52
N ALA A 155 14.21 -9.71 -23.25
CA ALA A 155 13.27 -8.79 -23.91
C ALA A 155 12.57 -7.88 -22.89
N THR A 156 12.17 -8.43 -21.74
CA THR A 156 11.55 -7.62 -20.68
C THR A 156 12.51 -6.59 -20.11
N VAL A 157 13.76 -6.98 -19.82
CA VAL A 157 14.78 -6.06 -19.29
C VAL A 157 15.02 -4.93 -20.28
N LEU A 158 15.28 -5.24 -21.56
CA LEU A 158 15.52 -4.22 -22.59
C LEU A 158 14.33 -3.25 -22.72
N PHE A 159 13.11 -3.78 -22.77
CA PHE A 159 11.89 -2.98 -22.86
C PHE A 159 11.71 -2.07 -21.63
N CYS A 160 11.90 -2.60 -20.42
CA CYS A 160 11.76 -1.81 -19.19
C CYS A 160 12.88 -0.78 -19.04
N SER A 161 14.11 -1.11 -19.43
CA SER A 161 15.23 -0.18 -19.45
C SER A 161 14.94 1.00 -20.39
N ALA A 162 14.42 0.74 -21.59
CA ALA A 162 14.02 1.79 -22.52
C ALA A 162 12.92 2.69 -21.93
N LEU A 163 11.89 2.10 -21.34
CA LEU A 163 10.81 2.86 -20.69
C LEU A 163 11.25 3.60 -19.41
N ALA A 164 12.34 3.18 -18.76
CA ALA A 164 12.87 3.81 -17.56
C ALA A 164 13.76 5.01 -17.87
N VAL A 165 14.16 5.25 -19.13
CA VAL A 165 15.04 6.36 -19.50
C VAL A 165 14.51 7.73 -19.04
N PRO A 166 13.24 8.11 -19.26
CA PRO A 166 12.74 9.40 -18.78
C PRO A 166 12.78 9.55 -17.25
N LEU A 167 12.45 8.48 -16.51
CA LEU A 167 12.57 8.48 -15.05
C LEU A 167 14.02 8.67 -14.62
N LEU A 168 14.95 7.97 -15.27
CA LEU A 168 16.38 8.09 -14.98
C LEU A 168 16.87 9.52 -15.25
N GLN A 169 16.50 10.10 -16.40
CA GLN A 169 16.82 11.49 -16.73
C GLN A 169 16.29 12.45 -15.67
N PHE A 170 15.03 12.30 -15.24
CA PHE A 170 14.46 13.09 -14.15
C PHE A 170 15.24 12.90 -12.83
N MET A 171 15.57 11.66 -12.48
CA MET A 171 16.28 11.34 -11.23
C MET A 171 17.71 11.88 -11.21
N LEU A 172 18.31 12.14 -12.37
CA LEU A 172 19.64 12.74 -12.51
C LEU A 172 19.60 14.28 -12.52
N GLN A 173 18.43 14.91 -12.51
CA GLN A 173 18.33 16.37 -12.38
C GLN A 173 18.85 16.82 -11.01
N PRO A 174 19.57 17.95 -10.92
CA PRO A 174 20.13 18.45 -9.66
C PRO A 174 19.10 18.60 -8.54
N GLU A 175 17.91 19.10 -8.85
CA GLU A 175 16.83 19.33 -7.89
C GLU A 175 16.29 18.02 -7.31
N ALA A 176 16.15 17.00 -8.16
CA ALA A 176 15.72 15.66 -7.75
C ALA A 176 16.77 14.98 -6.87
N LEU A 177 18.06 15.13 -7.21
CA LEU A 177 19.18 14.59 -6.44
C LEU A 177 19.32 15.28 -5.09
N VAL A 178 19.26 16.61 -5.03
CA VAL A 178 19.31 17.37 -3.77
C VAL A 178 18.18 16.93 -2.85
N ARG A 179 16.96 16.85 -3.37
CA ARG A 179 15.82 16.38 -2.58
C ARG A 179 16.00 14.95 -2.11
N ALA A 180 16.37 14.02 -2.98
CA ALA A 180 16.60 12.62 -2.59
C ALA A 180 17.68 12.51 -1.51
N ARG A 181 18.76 13.30 -1.64
CA ARG A 181 19.84 13.37 -0.66
C ARG A 181 19.36 13.90 0.68
N LEU A 182 18.55 14.96 0.72
CA LEU A 182 18.00 15.54 1.96
C LEU A 182 17.04 14.58 2.68
N LEU A 183 16.27 13.81 1.91
CA LEU A 183 15.31 12.86 2.46
C LEU A 183 15.93 11.57 2.96
N SER A 184 17.13 11.22 2.49
CA SER A 184 17.76 9.92 2.77
C SER A 184 18.23 9.79 4.23
N VAL A 185 18.12 8.59 4.80
CA VAL A 185 18.77 8.22 6.07
C VAL A 185 20.30 8.33 6.04
N PHE A 186 20.88 8.38 4.84
CA PHE A 186 22.32 8.57 4.62
C PHE A 186 22.70 10.05 4.48
N HIS A 187 21.77 10.99 4.67
CA HIS A 187 22.10 12.42 4.63
C HIS A 187 23.02 12.81 5.77
N GLY A 188 24.26 13.19 5.45
CA GLY A 188 25.25 13.62 6.47
C GLY A 188 25.65 12.53 7.46
N ALA A 189 25.33 11.27 7.17
CA ALA A 189 25.58 10.11 8.03
C ALA A 189 26.53 9.11 7.34
N SER A 190 27.31 8.39 8.14
CA SER A 190 28.10 7.27 7.64
C SER A 190 27.22 6.11 7.16
N LEU A 191 27.78 5.20 6.36
CA LEU A 191 27.06 4.00 5.90
C LEU A 191 26.51 3.16 7.07
N ALA A 192 27.29 3.04 8.16
CA ALA A 192 26.88 2.30 9.35
C ALA A 192 25.70 2.97 10.07
N GLU A 193 25.75 4.30 10.24
CA GLU A 193 24.67 5.06 10.86
C GLU A 193 23.40 5.04 10.03
N GLY A 194 23.49 5.28 8.72
CA GLY A 194 22.34 5.23 7.83
C GLY A 194 21.72 3.83 7.75
N SER A 195 22.54 2.76 7.77
CA SER A 195 22.04 1.39 7.83
C SER A 195 21.34 1.07 9.16
N ARG A 196 21.89 1.56 10.27
CA ARG A 196 21.25 1.46 11.60
C ARG A 196 19.92 2.22 11.63
N ALA A 197 19.88 3.43 11.08
CA ALA A 197 18.68 4.24 10.97
C ALA A 197 17.60 3.57 10.11
N PHE A 198 17.99 3.01 8.95
CA PHE A 198 17.11 2.20 8.11
C PHE A 198 16.51 1.02 8.88
N GLY A 199 17.35 0.23 9.57
CA GLY A 199 16.90 -0.89 10.40
C GLY A 199 15.95 -0.45 11.51
N ALA A 200 16.26 0.62 12.23
CA ALA A 200 15.41 1.19 13.27
C ALA A 200 14.06 1.66 12.70
N ASN A 201 14.05 2.28 11.52
CA ASN A 201 12.83 2.73 10.85
C ASN A 201 11.96 1.54 10.39
N MET A 202 12.56 0.48 9.88
CA MET A 202 11.85 -0.77 9.56
C MET A 202 11.18 -1.36 10.82
N LEU A 203 11.90 -1.41 11.94
CA LEU A 203 11.34 -1.89 13.21
C LEU A 203 10.21 -1.01 13.73
N ARG A 204 10.31 0.32 13.60
CA ARG A 204 9.23 1.25 13.97
C ARG A 204 7.97 1.06 13.11
N LEU A 205 8.13 0.84 11.80
CA LEU A 205 7.01 0.56 10.88
C LEU A 205 6.32 -0.77 11.20
N LEU A 206 7.06 -1.75 11.71
CA LEU A 206 6.56 -3.07 12.10
C LEU A 206 6.15 -3.16 13.58
N ALA A 207 6.36 -2.10 14.36
CA ALA A 207 6.09 -2.12 15.79
C ALA A 207 4.61 -2.39 16.06
N PRO A 208 4.25 -3.18 17.08
CA PRO A 208 2.85 -3.44 17.42
C PRO A 208 2.04 -2.17 17.71
N THR A 209 2.69 -1.16 18.30
CA THR A 209 2.09 0.17 18.53
C THR A 209 1.67 0.81 17.20
N THR A 210 2.57 0.84 16.22
CA THR A 210 2.30 1.34 14.86
C THR A 210 1.24 0.51 14.14
N LEU A 211 1.33 -0.82 14.17
CA LEU A 211 0.44 -1.67 13.39
C LEU A 211 -0.97 -1.77 14.00
N PHE A 212 -1.12 -1.78 15.32
CA PHE A 212 -2.40 -2.09 15.97
C PHE A 212 -2.98 -0.97 16.83
N LEU A 213 -2.14 -0.13 17.47
CA LEU A 213 -2.60 0.77 18.53
C LEU A 213 -2.75 2.23 18.07
N THR A 214 -1.67 2.88 17.63
CA THR A 214 -1.64 4.34 17.40
C THR A 214 -1.42 4.73 15.95
N GLY A 215 -0.65 3.94 15.19
CA GLY A 215 -0.40 4.20 13.78
C GLY A 215 0.69 5.24 13.54
N ASP A 216 0.51 6.04 12.50
CA ASP A 216 1.35 7.19 12.19
C ASP A 216 0.97 8.36 13.12
N PRO A 217 1.93 8.94 13.87
CA PRO A 217 1.65 10.06 14.77
C PRO A 217 1.28 11.35 14.03
N ASN A 218 1.61 11.47 12.75
CA ASN A 218 1.18 12.60 11.94
C ASN A 218 -0.31 12.44 11.60
N LEU A 219 -1.13 13.38 12.08
CA LEU A 219 -2.58 13.38 11.82
C LEU A 219 -2.93 13.52 10.34
N ARG A 220 -1.99 13.94 9.47
CA ARG A 220 -2.17 13.90 8.01
C ARG A 220 -2.09 12.48 7.44
N HIS A 221 -1.55 11.52 8.18
CA HIS A 221 -1.25 10.17 7.71
C HIS A 221 -1.88 9.07 8.58
N GLY A 222 -2.39 9.42 9.76
CA GLY A 222 -3.06 8.53 10.70
C GLY A 222 -4.09 9.27 11.53
N THR A 223 -4.90 8.54 12.31
CA THR A 223 -5.92 9.14 13.20
C THR A 223 -5.52 9.16 14.66
N GLY A 224 -4.46 8.44 15.04
CA GLY A 224 -4.07 8.21 16.44
C GLY A 224 -4.97 7.23 17.22
N PHE A 225 -6.15 6.87 16.71
CA PHE A 225 -7.12 6.01 17.41
C PHE A 225 -6.84 4.51 17.31
N GLN A 226 -6.41 4.06 16.13
CA GLN A 226 -5.98 2.68 15.87
C GLN A 226 -4.73 2.69 15.00
N GLY A 227 -3.94 1.62 15.10
CA GLY A 227 -2.79 1.40 14.24
C GLY A 227 -3.14 1.17 12.79
N LEU A 228 -2.11 1.07 11.93
CA LEU A 228 -2.29 0.95 10.48
C LEU A 228 -3.15 -0.25 10.08
N LEU A 229 -3.00 -1.40 10.74
CA LEU A 229 -3.86 -2.57 10.56
C LEU A 229 -5.10 -2.54 11.44
N GLY A 230 -5.02 -1.82 12.56
CA GLY A 230 -6.06 -1.71 13.57
C GLY A 230 -6.28 -3.00 14.35
N LEU A 231 -7.04 -2.90 15.45
CA LEU A 231 -7.33 -4.04 16.31
C LEU A 231 -8.12 -5.12 15.57
N ALA A 232 -8.99 -4.73 14.63
CA ALA A 232 -9.77 -5.66 13.81
C ALA A 232 -8.90 -6.72 13.10
N SER A 233 -7.63 -6.45 12.83
CA SER A 233 -6.71 -7.40 12.20
C SER A 233 -6.18 -8.50 13.14
N LEU A 234 -6.39 -8.41 14.47
CA LEU A 234 -5.86 -9.39 15.43
C LEU A 234 -6.43 -10.82 15.25
N PRO A 235 -7.76 -11.05 15.13
CA PRO A 235 -8.29 -12.39 14.97
C PRO A 235 -7.69 -13.19 13.79
N PRO A 236 -7.61 -12.67 12.55
CA PRO A 236 -6.99 -13.43 11.46
C PRO A 236 -5.49 -13.68 11.70
N LEU A 237 -4.75 -12.75 12.31
CA LEU A 237 -3.33 -12.98 12.65
C LEU A 237 -3.16 -14.08 13.70
N LEU A 238 -4.01 -14.12 14.72
CA LEU A 238 -4.03 -15.20 15.71
C LEU A 238 -4.39 -16.55 15.06
N GLY A 239 -5.35 -16.55 14.12
CA GLY A 239 -5.68 -17.72 13.32
C GLY A 239 -4.51 -18.24 12.49
N LEU A 240 -3.76 -17.33 11.87
CA LEU A 240 -2.54 -17.66 11.13
C LEU A 240 -1.44 -18.23 12.05
N ALA A 241 -1.18 -17.58 13.18
CA ALA A 241 -0.19 -18.02 14.15
C ALA A 241 -0.52 -19.41 14.71
N ALA A 242 -1.78 -19.65 15.10
CA ALA A 242 -2.24 -20.95 15.57
C ALA A 242 -2.09 -22.04 14.50
N ALA A 243 -2.37 -21.73 13.23
CA ALA A 243 -2.17 -22.68 12.12
C ALA A 243 -0.68 -22.99 11.88
N ALA A 244 0.19 -21.99 11.99
CA ALA A 244 1.64 -22.17 11.89
C ALA A 244 2.18 -23.05 13.02
N ILE A 245 1.81 -22.76 14.28
CA ILE A 245 2.21 -23.54 15.47
C ILE A 245 1.75 -25.00 15.34
N ARG A 246 0.49 -25.23 14.94
CA ARG A 246 -0.04 -26.59 14.73
C ARG A 246 0.71 -27.35 13.64
N THR A 247 1.15 -26.66 12.59
CA THR A 247 1.93 -27.27 11.50
C THR A 247 3.35 -27.61 11.95
N PHE A 248 3.93 -26.81 12.84
CA PHE A 248 5.26 -27.04 13.41
C PHE A 248 5.26 -28.20 14.43
N ILE A 249 4.27 -28.24 15.33
CA ILE A 249 4.14 -29.27 16.38
C ILE A 249 3.63 -30.59 15.80
N GLY A 250 2.58 -30.53 14.97
CA GLY A 250 2.02 -31.71 14.32
C GLY A 250 2.90 -32.09 13.15
N ARG A 251 3.84 -33.02 13.35
CA ARG A 251 4.71 -33.65 12.31
C ARG A 251 3.87 -34.33 11.21
N ARG A 252 3.14 -33.55 10.41
CA ARG A 252 2.29 -34.09 9.35
C ARG A 252 3.17 -34.61 8.23
N SER A 253 3.01 -35.89 7.95
CA SER A 253 3.52 -36.57 6.77
C SER A 253 2.93 -35.92 5.51
N LYS A 254 3.83 -35.32 4.71
CA LYS A 254 3.64 -34.65 3.42
C LYS A 254 2.65 -33.46 3.41
N PRO A 255 3.11 -32.24 3.09
CA PRO A 255 2.22 -31.09 3.00
C PRO A 255 1.24 -31.26 1.83
N GLN A 256 -0.06 -31.07 2.10
CA GLN A 256 -1.09 -31.04 1.06
C GLN A 256 -0.79 -29.90 0.06
N ARG A 257 -1.10 -30.09 -1.23
CA ARG A 257 -0.87 -29.07 -2.28
C ARG A 257 -1.43 -27.69 -1.92
N HIS A 258 -2.59 -27.64 -1.24
CA HIS A 258 -3.18 -26.40 -0.75
C HIS A 258 -2.31 -25.68 0.29
N ALA A 259 -1.71 -26.43 1.22
CA ALA A 259 -0.83 -25.88 2.25
C ALA A 259 0.46 -25.30 1.65
N VAL A 260 1.06 -26.00 0.67
CA VAL A 260 2.25 -25.50 -0.05
C VAL A 260 1.94 -24.19 -0.77
N ARG A 261 0.80 -24.14 -1.47
CA ARG A 261 0.38 -22.95 -2.20
C ARG A 261 0.08 -21.76 -1.29
N MET A 262 -0.55 -22.02 -0.15
CA MET A 262 -0.82 -21.01 0.88
C MET A 262 0.49 -20.49 1.49
N GLY A 263 1.41 -21.38 1.84
CA GLY A 263 2.75 -21.00 2.34
C GLY A 263 3.53 -20.18 1.33
N PHE A 264 3.49 -20.56 0.05
CA PHE A 264 4.12 -19.79 -1.03
C PHE A 264 3.53 -18.38 -1.14
N LEU A 265 2.20 -18.24 -1.11
CA LEU A 265 1.56 -16.92 -1.14
C LEU A 265 1.91 -16.07 0.09
N LEU A 266 1.98 -16.68 1.28
CA LEU A 266 2.40 -15.98 2.49
C LEU A 266 3.83 -15.46 2.38
N VAL A 267 4.76 -16.25 1.84
CA VAL A 267 6.14 -15.80 1.60
C VAL A 267 6.14 -14.61 0.64
N VAL A 268 5.42 -14.69 -0.48
CA VAL A 268 5.30 -13.57 -1.44
C VAL A 268 4.67 -12.33 -0.79
N ALA A 269 3.63 -12.50 0.03
CA ALA A 269 2.97 -11.39 0.70
C ALA A 269 3.87 -10.75 1.75
N CYS A 270 4.55 -11.53 2.60
CA CYS A 270 5.45 -11.00 3.61
C CYS A 270 6.67 -10.31 2.99
N THR A 271 7.27 -10.87 1.94
CA THR A 271 8.40 -10.21 1.25
C THR A 271 7.95 -8.96 0.51
N GLY A 272 6.79 -9.00 -0.15
CA GLY A 272 6.18 -7.84 -0.80
C GLY A 272 5.84 -6.73 0.20
N TRP A 273 5.34 -7.09 1.39
CA TRP A 273 5.11 -6.15 2.48
C TRP A 273 6.42 -5.48 2.91
N LEU A 274 7.48 -6.25 3.23
CA LEU A 274 8.78 -5.70 3.63
C LEU A 274 9.40 -4.80 2.54
N ALA A 275 9.36 -5.21 1.28
CA ALA A 275 9.83 -4.41 0.15
C ALA A 275 9.06 -3.09 0.01
N SER A 276 7.77 -3.10 0.35
CA SER A 276 6.90 -1.92 0.33
C SER A 276 7.12 -0.97 1.51
N LEU A 277 7.72 -1.44 2.61
CA LEU A 277 8.14 -0.59 3.73
C LEU A 277 9.51 0.06 3.49
N ALA A 278 10.37 -0.59 2.70
CA ALA A 278 11.77 -0.17 2.52
C ALA A 278 11.89 1.28 2.02
N GLY A 279 11.04 1.69 1.06
CA GLY A 279 11.04 3.06 0.54
C GLY A 279 10.75 4.12 1.60
N ALA A 280 9.85 3.82 2.55
CA ALA A 280 9.58 4.71 3.68
C ALA A 280 10.72 4.71 4.69
N ALA A 281 11.27 3.52 5.01
CA ALA A 281 12.30 3.35 6.02
C ALA A 281 13.65 3.98 5.66
N LEU A 282 13.93 4.14 4.36
CA LEU A 282 15.11 4.85 3.84
C LEU A 282 15.02 6.37 3.95
N THR A 283 13.95 6.90 4.55
CA THR A 283 13.77 8.35 4.69
C THR A 283 13.90 8.86 6.13
N ASN A 284 14.45 10.07 6.26
CA ASN A 284 14.65 10.82 7.51
C ASN A 284 13.49 11.78 7.84
N GLU A 285 12.32 11.61 7.21
CA GLU A 285 11.10 12.27 7.68
C GLU A 285 10.42 11.40 8.71
N GLY A 286 9.87 12.01 9.77
CA GLY A 286 9.35 11.35 10.97
C GLY A 286 8.73 9.97 10.75
N GLN A 287 9.10 9.01 11.61
CA GLN A 287 8.75 7.60 11.49
C GLN A 287 7.88 7.17 12.68
N PRO A 288 6.90 6.28 12.49
CA PRO A 288 6.51 5.63 11.23
C PRO A 288 5.83 6.58 10.24
N HIS A 289 5.98 6.33 8.94
CA HIS A 289 5.37 7.15 7.88
C HIS A 289 4.43 6.31 6.98
N SER A 290 3.11 6.36 7.26
CA SER A 290 2.11 5.50 6.60
C SER A 290 1.96 5.80 5.11
N LEU A 291 1.98 7.09 4.74
CA LEU A 291 1.80 7.54 3.36
C LEU A 291 2.90 7.04 2.43
N ARG A 292 4.16 7.03 2.91
CA ARG A 292 5.32 6.51 2.17
C ARG A 292 5.34 5.00 2.06
N SER A 293 4.62 4.32 2.95
CA SER A 293 4.49 2.86 3.00
C SER A 293 3.14 2.36 2.47
N CYS A 294 2.40 3.19 1.72
CA CYS A 294 1.09 2.86 1.16
C CYS A 294 1.06 1.60 0.27
N ALA A 295 2.17 1.23 -0.37
CA ALA A 295 2.28 -0.01 -1.14
C ALA A 295 2.15 -1.29 -0.28
N ALA A 296 2.27 -1.19 1.04
CA ALA A 296 2.29 -2.33 1.95
C ALA A 296 0.90 -2.92 2.24
N TRP A 297 -0.15 -2.09 2.30
CA TRP A 297 -1.45 -2.57 2.77
C TRP A 297 -2.10 -3.64 1.86
N PRO A 298 -1.92 -3.67 0.52
CA PRO A 298 -2.40 -4.78 -0.29
C PRO A 298 -1.76 -6.12 0.10
N PHE A 299 -0.46 -6.11 0.44
CA PHE A 299 0.24 -7.31 0.91
C PHE A 299 -0.19 -7.71 2.32
N ALA A 300 -0.36 -6.75 3.23
CA ALA A 300 -0.92 -7.01 4.56
C ALA A 300 -2.33 -7.63 4.46
N THR A 301 -3.16 -7.14 3.53
CA THR A 301 -4.49 -7.73 3.26
C THR A 301 -4.38 -9.19 2.85
N ILE A 302 -3.45 -9.56 1.98
CA ILE A 302 -3.24 -10.96 1.58
C ILE A 302 -2.90 -11.83 2.80
N VAL A 303 -2.00 -11.36 3.68
CA VAL A 303 -1.64 -12.06 4.92
C VAL A 303 -2.88 -12.27 5.81
N LEU A 304 -3.69 -11.22 5.99
CA LEU A 304 -4.90 -11.27 6.80
C LEU A 304 -5.97 -12.19 6.20
N VAL A 305 -6.11 -12.24 4.88
CA VAL A 305 -7.05 -13.16 4.21
C VAL A 305 -6.64 -14.61 4.42
N VAL A 306 -5.34 -14.91 4.33
CA VAL A 306 -4.82 -16.24 4.66
C VAL A 306 -5.10 -16.57 6.13
N GLY A 307 -4.89 -15.61 7.03
CA GLY A 307 -5.23 -15.75 8.45
C GLY A 307 -6.72 -16.01 8.71
N TRP A 308 -7.61 -15.29 8.03
CA TRP A 308 -9.06 -15.55 8.07
C TRP A 308 -9.40 -16.94 7.58
N ARG A 309 -8.79 -17.38 6.48
CA ARG A 309 -8.97 -18.74 5.97
C ARG A 309 -8.57 -19.77 7.03
N CYS A 310 -7.37 -19.63 7.61
CA CYS A 310 -6.89 -20.50 8.69
C CYS A 310 -7.84 -20.53 9.88
N LEU A 311 -8.32 -19.36 10.34
CA LEU A 311 -9.24 -19.24 11.47
C LEU A 311 -10.59 -19.92 11.19
N LEU A 312 -11.16 -19.69 10.00
CA LEU A 312 -12.51 -20.15 9.68
C LEU A 312 -12.56 -21.64 9.31
N GLU A 313 -11.48 -22.18 8.76
CA GLU A 313 -11.32 -23.61 8.42
C GLU A 313 -10.82 -24.44 9.61
N ALA A 314 -10.32 -23.81 10.67
CA ALA A 314 -9.92 -24.53 11.87
C ALA A 314 -11.12 -25.23 12.54
N PRO A 315 -10.91 -26.40 13.17
CA PRO A 315 -11.92 -27.13 13.95
C PRO A 315 -12.17 -26.42 15.30
N LEU A 316 -12.57 -25.14 15.23
CA LEU A 316 -12.90 -24.32 16.39
C LEU A 316 -14.41 -24.36 16.67
N PRO A 317 -14.83 -24.28 17.94
CA PRO A 317 -16.23 -24.11 18.29
C PRO A 317 -16.87 -22.92 17.56
N ARG A 318 -18.17 -23.02 17.24
CA ARG A 318 -18.89 -21.96 16.51
C ARG A 318 -18.83 -20.61 17.24
N HIS A 319 -18.85 -20.60 18.57
CA HIS A 319 -18.80 -19.36 19.36
C HIS A 319 -17.45 -18.62 19.20
N VAL A 320 -16.32 -19.33 19.12
CA VAL A 320 -14.99 -18.71 18.91
C VAL A 320 -14.94 -17.98 17.56
N ARG A 321 -15.46 -18.61 16.50
CA ARG A 321 -15.53 -17.98 15.17
C ARG A 321 -16.45 -16.76 15.16
N ARG A 322 -17.61 -16.85 15.85
CA ARG A 322 -18.53 -15.71 15.99
C ARG A 322 -17.88 -14.56 16.76
N LEU A 323 -17.16 -14.85 17.84
CA LEU A 323 -16.43 -13.85 18.62
C LEU A 323 -15.35 -13.15 17.78
N ALA A 324 -14.58 -13.90 16.98
CA ALA A 324 -13.59 -13.35 16.07
C ALA A 324 -14.21 -12.39 15.04
N ILE A 325 -15.34 -12.79 14.44
CA ILE A 325 -16.09 -11.94 13.48
C ILE A 325 -16.66 -10.71 14.18
N ALA A 326 -17.25 -10.87 15.38
CA ALA A 326 -17.79 -9.76 16.16
C ALA A 326 -16.69 -8.75 16.54
N PHE A 327 -15.53 -9.22 16.98
CA PHE A 327 -14.38 -8.37 17.29
C PHE A 327 -13.91 -7.57 16.07
N PHE A 328 -13.80 -8.24 14.91
CA PHE A 328 -13.48 -7.57 13.64
C PHE A 328 -14.52 -6.49 13.28
N ALA A 329 -15.81 -6.80 13.38
CA ALA A 329 -16.89 -5.86 13.07
C ALA A 329 -16.91 -4.66 14.02
N ILE A 330 -16.77 -4.89 15.33
CA ILE A 330 -16.73 -3.84 16.35
C ILE A 330 -15.50 -2.95 16.17
N GLY A 331 -14.31 -3.54 15.98
CA GLY A 331 -13.08 -2.78 15.77
C GLY A 331 -13.15 -1.88 14.53
N THR A 332 -13.73 -2.41 13.45
CA THR A 332 -13.95 -1.66 12.19
C THR A 332 -14.97 -0.54 12.38
N ALA A 333 -16.12 -0.83 13.00
CA ALA A 333 -17.16 0.15 13.25
C ALA A 333 -16.67 1.28 14.18
N GLY A 334 -15.93 0.94 15.23
CA GLY A 334 -15.31 1.92 16.13
C GLY A 334 -14.36 2.85 15.38
N TYR A 335 -13.50 2.29 14.51
CA TYR A 335 -12.63 3.10 13.66
C TYR A 335 -13.42 4.02 12.73
N ALA A 336 -14.44 3.49 12.07
CA ALA A 336 -15.28 4.23 11.13
C ALA A 336 -15.97 5.43 11.80
N VAL A 337 -16.55 5.20 12.98
CA VAL A 337 -17.20 6.26 13.78
C VAL A 337 -16.18 7.32 14.20
N HIS A 338 -15.00 6.91 14.69
CA HIS A 338 -13.94 7.84 15.06
C HIS A 338 -13.48 8.69 13.86
N ALA A 339 -13.19 8.04 12.73
CA ALA A 339 -12.72 8.68 11.51
C ALA A 339 -13.74 9.68 10.94
N ALA A 340 -15.04 9.39 11.08
CA ALA A 340 -16.11 10.26 10.58
C ALA A 340 -16.46 11.41 11.53
N ARG A 341 -16.42 11.20 12.85
CA ARG A 341 -16.96 12.17 13.83
C ARG A 341 -15.89 12.94 14.60
N THR A 342 -14.82 12.26 15.02
CA THR A 342 -13.84 12.83 15.96
C THR A 342 -12.56 13.26 15.27
N TYR A 343 -12.06 12.46 14.33
CA TYR A 343 -10.84 12.76 13.62
C TYR A 343 -10.85 14.10 12.87
N PRO A 344 -11.94 14.52 12.19
CA PRO A 344 -11.94 15.78 11.45
C PRO A 344 -11.65 17.00 12.35
N THR A 345 -12.13 17.00 13.59
CA THR A 345 -11.88 18.10 14.54
C THR A 345 -10.46 18.05 15.09
N GLN A 346 -9.94 16.86 15.41
CA GLN A 346 -8.57 16.68 15.89
C GLN A 346 -7.51 17.04 14.84
N ALA A 347 -7.77 16.72 13.58
CA ALA A 347 -6.82 16.95 12.48
C ALA A 347 -6.91 18.37 11.88
N MET A 348 -7.80 19.23 12.38
CA MET A 348 -8.04 20.57 11.82
C MET A 348 -6.76 21.39 11.66
N GLU A 349 -5.95 21.47 12.71
CA GLU A 349 -4.69 22.22 12.69
C GLU A 349 -3.67 21.56 11.76
N ALA A 350 -3.64 20.22 11.77
CA ALA A 350 -2.79 19.48 10.86
C ALA A 350 -3.15 19.72 9.39
N PHE A 351 -4.37 20.10 9.03
CA PHE A 351 -4.75 20.43 7.63
C PHE A 351 -4.83 21.94 7.35
N ASP A 352 -4.20 22.78 8.18
CA ASP A 352 -4.14 24.24 8.01
C ASP A 352 -5.53 24.89 7.90
N THR A 353 -6.55 24.28 8.52
CA THR A 353 -7.94 24.78 8.43
C THR A 353 -8.12 26.12 9.14
N SER A 354 -7.31 26.41 10.16
CA SER A 354 -7.23 27.71 10.82
C SER A 354 -6.72 28.79 9.88
N ALA A 355 -5.64 28.52 9.13
CA ALA A 355 -5.12 29.44 8.12
C ALA A 355 -6.14 29.70 7.02
N ARG A 356 -6.88 28.67 6.56
CA ARG A 356 -7.99 28.87 5.62
C ARG A 356 -9.07 29.80 6.17
N ARG A 357 -9.46 29.65 7.44
CA ARG A 357 -10.45 30.53 8.08
C ARG A 357 -9.96 31.98 8.16
N GLN A 358 -8.67 32.19 8.46
CA GLN A 358 -8.06 33.51 8.49
C GLN A 358 -8.09 34.18 7.10
N ILE A 359 -7.76 33.43 6.04
CA ILE A 359 -7.83 33.94 4.66
C ILE A 359 -9.27 34.35 4.32
N LEU A 360 -10.25 33.49 4.62
CA LEU A 360 -11.67 33.77 4.36
C LEU A 360 -12.23 34.94 5.18
N SER A 361 -11.67 35.22 6.35
CA SER A 361 -12.05 36.36 7.20
C SER A 361 -11.26 37.65 6.90
N GLY A 362 -10.41 37.65 5.87
CA GLY A 362 -9.60 38.80 5.50
C GLY A 362 -8.44 39.10 6.46
N GLN A 363 -8.08 38.16 7.33
CA GLN A 363 -6.94 38.31 8.23
C GLN A 363 -5.61 38.07 7.49
N PRO A 364 -4.54 38.79 7.85
CA PRO A 364 -3.24 38.62 7.21
C PRO A 364 -2.65 37.24 7.51
N THR A 365 -2.39 36.46 6.46
CA THR A 365 -1.66 35.18 6.52
C THR A 365 -0.34 35.31 5.77
N SER A 366 0.75 35.62 6.49
CA SER A 366 2.10 35.82 5.93
C SER A 366 2.61 34.60 5.17
N ASP A 367 2.18 33.40 5.59
CA ASP A 367 2.76 32.13 5.14
C ASP A 367 2.13 31.63 3.83
N TYR A 368 1.10 32.32 3.33
CA TYR A 368 0.39 31.94 2.11
C TYR A 368 0.66 32.91 0.96
N SER A 369 1.13 32.37 -0.17
CA SER A 369 1.30 33.13 -1.41
C SER A 369 -0.04 33.71 -1.89
N ALA A 370 0.02 34.81 -2.65
CA ALA A 370 -1.18 35.46 -3.19
C ALA A 370 -2.05 34.51 -4.03
N LEU A 371 -1.42 33.59 -4.76
CA LEU A 371 -2.13 32.56 -5.54
C LEU A 371 -2.91 31.59 -4.65
N ALA A 372 -2.29 31.12 -3.56
CA ALA A 372 -2.95 30.22 -2.63
C ALA A 372 -4.10 30.89 -1.88
N ARG A 373 -3.97 32.19 -1.55
CA ARG A 373 -5.07 32.99 -0.99
C ARG A 373 -6.24 33.12 -1.96
N ARG A 374 -5.96 33.51 -3.21
CA ARG A 374 -6.98 33.64 -4.26
C ARG A 374 -7.73 32.32 -4.53
N TYR A 375 -7.06 31.18 -4.43
CA TYR A 375 -7.70 29.86 -4.51
C TYR A 375 -8.77 29.67 -3.42
N TYR A 376 -8.50 30.10 -2.19
CA TYR A 376 -9.47 30.01 -1.09
C TYR A 376 -10.56 31.08 -1.16
N GLU A 377 -10.28 32.26 -1.71
CA GLU A 377 -11.28 33.35 -1.84
C GLU A 377 -12.30 33.09 -2.96
N THR A 378 -11.94 32.35 -4.00
CA THR A 378 -12.79 32.07 -5.17
C THR A 378 -13.68 30.83 -5.01
N ARG A 379 -13.62 30.14 -3.86
CA ARG A 379 -14.37 28.92 -3.55
C ARG A 379 -15.03 29.00 -2.19
#